data_AF-A0AAV8HUS7-F1
#
_entry.id   AF-A0AAV8HUS7-F1
#
_cell.length_a   1.000
_cell.length_b   1.000
_cell.length_c   1.000
_cell.angle_alpha   90.00
_cell.angle_beta   90.00
_cell.angle_gamma   90.00
#
_symmetry.space_group_name_H-M   'P 1'
#
loop_
_entity.id
_entity.type
_entity.pdbx_description
1 polymer ?
#
loop_
_entity_poly.entity_id
_entity_poly.type
_entity_poly.pdbx_seq_one_letter_code
_entity_poly.pdbx_strand_id
1 'polypeptide(L)'
;MAEAKKFSASDVLLHTTRDDCWLLIRGKVYDVTKFLDDHPGGEEVLLQASASGDATDAFETVGHSSSAETMMEGIGRWLCGTPYGR
;
A
#
# COMPACT_ATOMS: atom_id res chain seq x y z
N MET A 1 24.23 2.81 -2.65
CA MET A 1 23.58 1.59 -2.17
C MET A 1 22.52 2.02 -1.16
N ALA A 2 21.29 2.26 -1.61
CA ALA A 2 20.20 2.58 -0.69
C ALA A 2 19.73 1.25 -0.10
N GLU A 3 19.87 1.09 1.21
CA GLU A 3 19.35 -0.04 1.95
C GLU A 3 17.83 -0.10 1.71
N ALA A 4 17.38 -1.05 0.90
CA ALA A 4 15.96 -1.21 0.63
C ALA A 4 15.31 -1.63 1.94
N LYS A 5 14.64 -0.68 2.59
CA LYS A 5 13.91 -0.90 3.84
C LYS A 5 12.89 -2.00 3.57
N LYS A 6 12.98 -3.08 4.35
CA LYS A 6 12.14 -4.27 4.23
C LYS A 6 11.11 -4.26 5.34
N PHE A 7 9.84 -4.36 4.99
CA PHE A 7 8.74 -4.41 5.95
C PHE A 7 7.94 -5.70 5.79
N SER A 8 7.38 -6.22 6.88
CA SER A 8 6.47 -7.36 6.87
C SER A 8 5.03 -6.88 6.64
N ALA A 9 4.15 -7.78 6.17
CA ALA A 9 2.71 -7.53 6.17
C ALA A 9 2.19 -7.16 7.58
N SER A 10 2.80 -7.72 8.63
CA SER A 10 2.47 -7.39 10.02
C SER A 10 2.87 -5.98 10.42
N ASP A 11 3.95 -5.43 9.84
CA ASP A 11 4.33 -4.03 10.07
C ASP A 11 3.29 -3.11 9.44
N VAL A 12 2.87 -3.39 8.21
CA VAL A 12 1.84 -2.61 7.49
C VAL A 12 0.54 -2.51 8.29
N LEU A 13 0.13 -3.58 8.98
CA LEU A 13 -1.06 -3.59 9.86
C LEU A 13 -0.95 -2.66 11.08
N LEU A 14 0.25 -2.24 11.47
CA LEU A 14 0.43 -1.22 12.53
C LEU A 14 0.16 0.19 12.01
N HIS A 15 0.19 0.37 10.69
CA HIS A 15 0.08 1.65 9.98
C HIS A 15 -1.26 1.72 9.26
N THR A 16 -2.34 1.84 10.05
CA THR A 16 -3.75 1.82 9.58
C THR A 16 -4.51 3.10 9.91
N THR A 17 -3.77 4.18 10.21
CA THR A 17 -4.35 5.46 10.63
C THR A 17 -4.23 6.50 9.52
N ARG A 18 -5.10 7.50 9.52
CA ARG A 18 -5.07 8.56 8.49
C ARG A 18 -3.75 9.34 8.39
N ASP A 19 -3.00 9.41 9.48
CA ASP A 19 -1.71 10.12 9.53
C ASP A 19 -0.53 9.17 9.32
N ASP A 20 -0.80 7.86 9.26
CA ASP A 20 0.19 6.82 9.06
C ASP A 20 -0.51 5.56 8.50
N CYS A 21 -0.63 5.52 7.16
CA CYS A 21 -1.40 4.52 6.41
C CYS A 21 -0.55 3.86 5.34
N TRP A 22 -0.28 2.58 5.50
CA TRP A 22 0.51 1.78 4.56
C TRP A 22 -0.33 0.69 3.92
N LEU A 23 0.01 0.34 2.69
CA LEU A 23 -0.65 -0.72 1.94
C LEU A 23 0.37 -1.69 1.36
N LEU A 24 0.10 -2.98 1.48
CA LEU A 24 0.81 -4.02 0.76
C LEU A 24 0.08 -4.32 -0.54
N ILE A 25 0.71 -4.06 -1.68
CA ILE A 25 0.17 -4.36 -3.00
C ILE A 25 1.21 -5.16 -3.77
N ARG A 26 0.85 -6.38 -4.19
CA ARG A 26 1.71 -7.30 -4.97
C ARG A 26 3.08 -7.54 -4.30
N GLY A 27 3.10 -7.65 -2.97
CA GLY A 27 4.33 -7.85 -2.20
C GLY A 27 5.25 -6.62 -2.10
N LYS A 28 4.74 -5.42 -2.38
CA LYS A 28 5.44 -4.15 -2.16
C LYS A 28 4.64 -3.31 -1.17
N VAL A 29 5.33 -2.65 -0.26
CA VAL A 29 4.70 -1.76 0.72
C VAL A 29 4.73 -0.35 0.18
N TYR A 30 3.59 0.34 0.21
CA TYR A 30 3.42 1.71 -0.25
C TYR A 30 2.93 2.57 0.91
N ASP A 31 3.59 3.70 1.14
CA ASP A 31 3.13 4.72 2.07
C ASP A 31 2.11 5.63 1.37
N VAL A 32 0.82 5.40 1.62
CA VAL A 32 -0.26 6.18 1.00
C VAL A 32 -0.74 7.31 1.89
N THR A 33 -0.11 7.53 3.04
CA THR A 33 -0.46 8.58 4.02
C THR A 33 -0.73 9.94 3.38
N LYS A 34 0.17 10.40 2.50
CA LYS A 34 0.01 11.69 1.79
C LYS A 34 -0.97 11.65 0.62
N PHE A 35 -1.29 10.45 0.14
CA PHE A 35 -2.17 10.20 -0.99
C PHE A 35 -3.62 9.93 -0.56
N LEU A 36 -3.90 9.74 0.74
CA LEU A 36 -5.24 9.47 1.25
C LEU A 36 -6.28 10.51 0.77
N ASP A 37 -5.93 11.80 0.88
CA ASP A 37 -6.82 12.92 0.48
C ASP A 37 -6.85 13.14 -1.04
N ASP A 38 -5.77 12.76 -1.73
CA ASP A 38 -5.63 12.88 -3.20
C ASP A 38 -6.27 11.68 -3.94
N HIS A 39 -6.66 10.64 -3.20
CA HIS A 39 -7.22 9.43 -3.78
C HIS A 39 -8.65 9.65 -4.28
N PRO A 40 -8.92 9.54 -5.60
CA PRO A 40 -10.25 9.79 -6.15
C PRO A 40 -11.31 8.76 -5.70
N GLY A 41 -10.91 7.61 -5.18
CA GLY A 41 -11.80 6.61 -4.56
C GLY A 41 -12.12 6.89 -3.09
N GLY A 42 -11.54 7.95 -2.49
CA GLY A 42 -11.67 8.33 -1.09
C GLY A 42 -10.63 7.68 -0.17
N GLU A 43 -10.38 8.30 0.98
CA GLU A 43 -9.46 7.76 2.00
C GLU A 43 -10.01 6.50 2.68
N GLU A 44 -11.34 6.39 2.78
CA GLU A 44 -12.02 5.35 3.55
C GLU A 44 -11.72 3.95 3.00
N VAL A 45 -11.66 3.80 1.67
CA VAL A 45 -11.30 2.54 1.03
C VAL A 45 -9.83 2.17 1.25
N LEU A 46 -8.94 3.16 1.34
CA LEU A 46 -7.52 2.95 1.63
C LEU A 46 -7.33 2.53 3.10
N LEU A 47 -8.02 3.20 4.03
CA LEU A 47 -8.02 2.83 5.45
C LEU A 47 -8.56 1.41 5.65
N GLN A 48 -9.66 1.07 4.98
CA GLN A 48 -10.24 -0.27 5.09
C GLN A 48 -9.32 -1.35 4.49
N ALA A 49 -8.63 -1.05 3.38
CA ALA A 49 -7.63 -1.93 2.80
C ALA A 49 -6.40 -2.08 3.70
N SER A 50 -5.95 -0.99 4.34
CA SER A 50 -4.81 -1.01 5.28
C SER A 50 -5.10 -1.89 6.50
N ALA A 51 -6.34 -1.90 7.00
CA ALA A 51 -6.76 -2.75 8.10
C ALA A 51 -6.68 -4.25 7.77
N SER A 52 -6.71 -4.61 6.49
CA SER A 52 -6.55 -5.99 6.01
C SER A 52 -5.08 -6.33 5.70
N GLY A 53 -4.19 -5.34 5.68
CA GLY A 53 -2.75 -5.47 5.43
C GLY A 53 -2.41 -5.64 3.96
N ASP A 54 -3.02 -6.64 3.29
CA ASP A 54 -2.89 -6.85 1.85
C ASP A 54 -4.06 -6.20 1.09
N ALA A 55 -3.72 -5.17 0.32
CA ALA A 55 -4.65 -4.41 -0.50
C ALA A 55 -4.61 -4.82 -1.97
N THR A 56 -3.88 -5.90 -2.32
CA THR A 56 -3.75 -6.37 -3.70
C THR A 56 -5.11 -6.73 -4.27
N ASP A 57 -5.91 -7.50 -3.54
CA ASP A 57 -7.23 -7.93 -3.97
C ASP A 57 -8.18 -6.75 -4.18
N ALA A 58 -8.19 -5.79 -3.24
CA ALA A 58 -8.98 -4.58 -3.36
C ALA A 58 -8.55 -3.73 -4.57
N PHE A 59 -7.25 -3.58 -4.78
CA PHE A 59 -6.70 -2.83 -5.91
C PHE A 59 -7.07 -3.46 -7.27
N GLU A 60 -6.96 -4.79 -7.38
CA GLU A 60 -7.29 -5.55 -8.58
C GLU A 60 -8.80 -5.60 -8.84
N THR A 61 -9.62 -5.77 -7.80
CA THR A 61 -11.09 -5.77 -7.88
C THR A 61 -11.63 -4.44 -8.42
N VAL A 62 -11.04 -3.32 -8.00
CA VAL A 62 -11.46 -1.98 -8.48
C VAL A 62 -11.12 -1.79 -9.96
N GLY A 63 -10.11 -2.50 -10.49
CA GLY A 63 -9.73 -2.39 -11.90
C GLY A 63 -9.08 -1.05 -12.25
N HIS A 64 -8.13 -0.61 -11.43
CA HIS A 64 -7.40 0.64 -11.66
C HIS A 64 -6.74 0.71 -13.04
N SER A 65 -6.86 1.86 -13.71
CA SER A 65 -6.27 2.10 -15.03
C SER A 65 -4.75 2.31 -14.96
N SER A 66 -4.04 2.21 -16.09
CA SER A 66 -2.58 2.38 -16.18
C SER A 66 -2.08 3.73 -15.62
N SER A 67 -2.93 4.76 -15.63
CA SER A 67 -2.64 6.05 -14.98
C SER A 67 -2.51 5.92 -13.46
N ALA A 68 -3.34 5.10 -12.81
CA ALA A 68 -3.25 4.84 -11.38
C ALA A 68 -2.02 3.99 -11.03
N GLU A 69 -1.64 3.05 -11.90
CA GLU A 69 -0.38 2.31 -11.75
C GLU A 69 0.84 3.24 -11.79
N THR A 70 0.80 4.24 -12.68
CA THR A 70 1.86 5.27 -12.76
C THR A 70 1.89 6.13 -11.49
N MET A 71 0.72 6.46 -10.92
CA MET A 71 0.66 7.18 -9.64
C MET A 71 1.33 6.38 -8.52
N MET A 72 1.12 5.06 -8.46
CA MET A 72 1.81 4.20 -7.49
C MET A 72 3.33 4.17 -7.64
N GLU A 73 3.87 4.43 -8.84
CA GLU A 73 5.33 4.56 -9.01
C GLU A 73 5.90 5.83 -8.38
N GLY A 74 5.10 6.90 -8.33
CA GLY A 74 5.44 8.15 -7.66
C GLY A 74 5.32 8.08 -6.14
N ILE A 75 4.50 7.15 -5.63
CA ILE A 75 4.36 6.88 -4.20
C ILE A 75 5.59 6.11 -3.71
N GLY A 76 6.20 6.58 -2.61
CA GLY A 76 7.37 5.93 -2.02
C GLY A 76 7.08 4.46 -1.71
N ARG A 77 7.90 3.55 -2.26
CA ARG A 77 7.71 2.12 -2.08
C ARG A 77 8.87 1.46 -1.34
N TRP A 78 8.54 0.49 -0.52
CA TRP A 78 9.45 -0.42 0.16
C TRP A 78 9.20 -1.86 -0.26
N LEU A 79 10.19 -2.73 -0.03
CA LEU A 79 10.08 -4.14 -0.36
C LEU A 79 9.46 -4.89 0.82
N CYS A 80 8.56 -5.84 0.53
CA CYS A 80 8.14 -6.80 1.55
C CYS A 80 9.32 -7.72 1.89
N GLY A 81 9.72 -7.76 3.17
CA GLY A 81 10.84 -8.56 3.65
C GLY A 81 10.53 -10.05 3.80
N THR A 82 9.24 -10.40 3.86
CA THR A 82 8.78 -11.78 3.99
C THR A 82 8.33 -12.31 2.63
N PRO A 83 8.92 -13.41 2.13
CA PRO A 83 8.33 -14.10 1.00
C PRO A 83 6.92 -14.53 1.38
N TYR A 84 5.95 -14.22 0.52
CA TYR A 84 4.66 -14.89 0.53
C TYR A 84 4.94 -16.40 0.44
N GLY A 85 4.71 -17.14 1.53
CA GLY A 85 4.73 -18.60 1.53
C GLY A 85 6.03 -19.25 2.02
N ARG A 86 5.82 -20.25 2.88
CA ARG A 86 6.71 -21.36 3.19
C ARG A 86 6.97 -22.23 1.96
#